data_AF-A0A1I7BQ06-F1
#
_entry.id   AF-A0A1I7BQ06-F1
#
_cell.length_a   1.000
_cell.length_b   1.000
_cell.length_c   1.000
_cell.angle_alpha   90.00
_cell.angle_beta   90.00
_cell.angle_gamma   90.00
#
_symmetry.space_group_name_H-M   'P 1'
#
loop_
_entity.id
_entity.type
_entity.pdbx_description
1 polymer ?
#
loop_
_entity_poly.entity_id
_entity_poly.type
_entity_poly.pdbx_seq_one_letter_code
_entity_poly.pdbx_strand_id
1 'polypeptide(L)'
;MADRDTSLLCHELLLRLAGRIPDESLWRYRDWLAGDAGDVMAVSLPKQLVRERIGLTDGDHRLLSEALLPMGADPAAVGAILPEEGTPRRRHTFTAAAPGDDKGDSTALVLGATLRGRPDVGEVRDSWRRDTTASSSEPEQRVILVNTGGNPVELAGEIQRILRALGNHTPMVEALPTNIDPPEYHERALTASNLICTGSGELVGSD
;
A
#
# COMPACT_ATOMS: atom_id res chain seq x y z
N MET A 1 -12.36 18.65 -2.91
CA MET A 1 -10.90 18.65 -2.93
C MET A 1 -10.47 18.33 -1.51
N ALA A 2 -9.96 17.12 -1.28
CA ALA A 2 -9.48 16.76 0.06
C ALA A 2 -8.26 17.61 0.39
N ASP A 3 -8.16 18.06 1.63
CA ASP A 3 -6.96 18.74 2.11
C ASP A 3 -5.76 17.78 2.03
N ARG A 4 -4.58 18.31 1.71
CA ARG A 4 -3.37 17.50 1.49
C ARG A 4 -3.05 16.65 2.71
N ASP A 5 -3.21 17.22 3.90
CA ASP A 5 -2.97 16.53 5.17
C ASP A 5 -3.97 15.37 5.36
N THR A 6 -5.24 15.56 4.99
CA THR A 6 -6.25 14.49 5.01
C THR A 6 -5.89 13.36 4.04
N SER A 7 -5.40 13.67 2.84
CA SER A 7 -4.97 12.65 1.88
C SER A 7 -3.75 11.85 2.38
N LEU A 8 -2.83 12.49 3.10
CA LEU A 8 -1.69 11.80 3.71
C LEU A 8 -2.14 10.86 4.85
N LEU A 9 -3.07 11.30 5.71
CA LEU A 9 -3.66 10.44 6.75
C LEU A 9 -4.39 9.23 6.16
N CYS A 10 -5.12 9.44 5.06
CA CYS A 10 -5.77 8.35 4.33
C CYS A 10 -4.74 7.36 3.77
N HIS A 11 -3.65 7.87 3.20
CA HIS A 11 -2.59 7.02 2.67
C HIS A 11 -1.94 6.19 3.77
N GLU A 12 -1.61 6.80 4.91
CA GLU A 12 -1.08 6.11 6.08
C GLU A 12 -2.04 5.02 6.56
N LEU A 13 -3.35 5.30 6.60
CA LEU A 13 -4.37 4.31 6.96
C LEU A 13 -4.37 3.13 5.98
N LEU A 14 -4.30 3.41 4.67
CA LEU A 14 -4.25 2.36 3.64
C LEU A 14 -2.94 1.56 3.69
N LEU A 15 -1.83 2.14 4.18
CA LEU A 15 -0.62 1.38 4.50
C LEU A 15 -0.88 0.44 5.69
N ARG A 16 -1.46 0.93 6.80
CA ARG A 16 -1.77 0.07 7.96
C ARG A 16 -2.80 -1.04 7.68
N LEU A 17 -3.64 -0.86 6.65
CA LEU A 17 -4.60 -1.87 6.18
C LEU A 17 -4.03 -2.86 5.15
N ALA A 18 -2.79 -2.66 4.69
CA ALA A 18 -2.14 -3.56 3.74
C ALA A 18 -2.05 -4.98 4.30
N GLY A 19 -2.50 -5.96 3.51
CA GLY A 19 -2.58 -7.36 3.92
C GLY A 19 -3.71 -7.70 4.92
N ARG A 20 -4.50 -6.70 5.37
CA ARG A 20 -5.70 -6.90 6.21
C ARG A 20 -6.98 -6.87 5.39
N ILE A 21 -7.06 -5.99 4.39
CA ILE A 21 -8.16 -5.93 3.42
C ILE A 21 -7.78 -6.61 2.09
N PRO A 22 -8.76 -7.04 1.26
CA PRO A 22 -8.51 -7.60 -0.07
C PRO A 22 -7.75 -6.62 -0.97
N ASP A 23 -6.76 -7.13 -1.72
CA ASP A 23 -5.93 -6.27 -2.57
C ASP A 23 -6.74 -5.60 -3.67
N GLU A 24 -7.75 -6.30 -4.21
CA GLU A 24 -8.68 -5.76 -5.22
C GLU A 24 -9.37 -4.48 -4.78
N SER A 25 -9.59 -4.32 -3.48
CA SER A 25 -10.15 -3.12 -2.89
C SER A 25 -9.06 -2.10 -2.55
N LEU A 26 -7.94 -2.57 -1.98
CA LEU A 26 -6.86 -1.69 -1.53
C LEU A 26 -6.28 -0.84 -2.66
N TRP A 27 -5.98 -1.44 -3.82
CA TRP A 27 -5.44 -0.68 -4.94
C TRP A 27 -6.45 0.35 -5.46
N ARG A 28 -7.76 0.03 -5.43
CA ARG A 28 -8.82 0.97 -5.84
C ARG A 28 -8.91 2.15 -4.90
N TYR A 29 -8.82 1.92 -3.59
CA TYR A 29 -8.82 3.01 -2.61
C TYR A 29 -7.63 3.96 -2.82
N ARG A 30 -6.45 3.41 -3.11
CA ARG A 30 -5.27 4.22 -3.45
C ARG A 30 -5.44 4.98 -4.76
N ASP A 31 -6.04 4.35 -5.78
CA ASP A 31 -6.30 4.99 -7.07
C ASP A 31 -7.34 6.11 -6.95
N TRP A 32 -8.41 5.91 -6.16
CA TRP A 32 -9.39 6.95 -5.86
C TRP A 32 -8.76 8.11 -5.08
N LEU A 33 -7.93 7.81 -4.08
CA LEU A 33 -7.24 8.84 -3.32
C LEU A 33 -6.30 9.68 -4.20
N ALA A 34 -5.58 9.03 -5.13
CA ALA A 34 -4.71 9.69 -6.10
C ALA A 34 -5.45 10.40 -7.25
N GLY A 35 -6.74 10.12 -7.43
CA GLY A 35 -7.60 10.66 -8.47
C GLY A 35 -8.63 11.67 -7.96
N ASP A 36 -8.41 12.28 -6.80
CA ASP A 36 -9.31 13.24 -6.14
C ASP A 36 -10.72 12.69 -5.81
N ALA A 37 -10.88 11.37 -5.76
CA ALA A 37 -12.13 10.65 -5.45
C ALA A 37 -12.12 10.02 -4.05
N GLY A 38 -11.40 10.64 -3.11
CA GLY A 38 -11.24 10.12 -1.76
C GLY A 38 -12.53 10.13 -0.91
N ASP A 39 -13.53 10.93 -1.28
CA ASP A 39 -14.88 10.90 -0.70
C ASP A 39 -15.58 9.56 -0.98
N VAL A 40 -15.40 8.99 -2.17
CA VAL A 40 -15.92 7.65 -2.52
C VAL A 40 -15.27 6.57 -1.65
N MET A 41 -13.97 6.69 -1.38
CA MET A 41 -13.25 5.82 -0.45
C MET A 41 -13.79 5.98 0.98
N ALA A 42 -14.00 7.21 1.45
CA ALA A 42 -14.50 7.52 2.79
C ALA A 42 -15.87 6.87 3.07
N VAL A 43 -16.71 6.72 2.04
CA VAL A 43 -17.99 6.00 2.12
C VAL A 43 -17.81 4.48 2.03
N SER A 44 -16.86 4.01 1.23
CA SER A 44 -16.71 2.58 0.89
C SER A 44 -15.91 1.79 1.91
N LEU A 45 -14.82 2.37 2.43
CA LEU A 45 -13.88 1.69 3.31
C LEU A 45 -14.52 1.25 4.64
N PRO A 46 -15.27 2.09 5.38
CA PRO A 46 -15.92 1.64 6.62
C PRO A 46 -16.86 0.46 6.42
N LYS A 47 -17.64 0.48 5.32
CA LYS A 47 -18.56 -0.61 4.97
C LYS A 47 -17.82 -1.92 4.72
N GLN A 48 -16.66 -1.85 4.07
CA GLN A 48 -15.82 -3.03 3.85
C GLN A 48 -15.29 -3.59 5.16
N LEU A 49 -14.75 -2.74 6.04
CA LEU A 49 -14.21 -3.15 7.33
C LEU A 49 -15.26 -3.86 8.19
N VAL A 50 -16.48 -3.31 8.24
CA VAL A 50 -17.62 -3.95 8.95
C VAL A 50 -18.02 -5.27 8.30
N ARG A 51 -18.21 -5.29 6.97
CA ARG A 51 -18.64 -6.47 6.22
C ARG A 51 -17.68 -7.65 6.39
N GLU A 52 -16.38 -7.37 6.38
CA GLU A 52 -15.32 -8.38 6.45
C GLU A 52 -14.83 -8.64 7.87
N ARG A 53 -15.45 -7.97 8.87
CA ARG A 53 -15.11 -8.07 10.29
C ARG A 53 -13.63 -7.80 10.56
N ILE A 54 -13.09 -6.79 9.89
CA ILE A 54 -11.72 -6.35 10.08
C ILE A 54 -11.74 -5.36 11.24
N GLY A 55 -11.36 -5.84 12.43
CA GLY A 55 -11.23 -5.00 13.61
C GLY A 55 -9.99 -4.11 13.52
N LEU A 56 -10.01 -2.99 14.26
CA LEU A 56 -8.94 -2.00 14.29
C LEU A 56 -8.38 -1.83 15.71
N THR A 57 -7.09 -1.51 15.81
CA THR A 57 -6.51 -1.02 17.07
C THR A 57 -7.07 0.37 17.40
N ASP A 58 -6.96 0.80 18.65
CA ASP A 58 -7.38 2.17 19.05
C ASP A 58 -6.65 3.25 18.25
N GLY A 59 -5.37 3.01 17.91
CA GLY A 59 -4.58 3.91 17.07
C GLY A 59 -5.08 3.98 15.63
N ASP A 60 -5.38 2.81 15.03
CA ASP A 60 -5.94 2.72 13.68
C ASP A 60 -7.34 3.34 13.60
N HIS A 61 -8.17 3.15 14.63
CA HIS A 61 -9.52 3.72 14.68
C HIS A 61 -9.49 5.25 14.79
N ARG A 62 -8.56 5.79 15.59
CA ARG A 62 -8.32 7.24 15.65
C ARG A 62 -7.87 7.78 14.30
N LEU A 63 -6.87 7.15 13.68
CA LEU A 63 -6.40 7.55 12.35
C LEU A 63 -7.53 7.49 11.31
N LEU A 64 -8.34 6.43 11.33
CA LEU A 64 -9.52 6.30 10.47
C LEU A 64 -10.48 7.47 10.65
N SER A 65 -10.77 7.86 11.89
CA SER A 65 -11.67 8.96 12.20
C SER A 65 -11.11 10.30 11.72
N GLU A 66 -9.83 10.56 11.99
CA GLU A 66 -9.13 11.78 11.55
C GLU A 66 -9.02 11.87 10.02
N ALA A 67 -8.83 10.74 9.34
CA ALA A 67 -8.70 10.67 7.90
C ALA A 67 -10.07 10.79 7.18
N LEU A 68 -11.09 10.04 7.62
CA LEU A 68 -12.31 9.88 6.84
C LEU A 68 -13.44 10.86 7.17
N LEU A 69 -13.54 11.33 8.42
CA LEU A 69 -14.62 12.27 8.80
C LEU A 69 -14.52 13.62 8.05
N PRO A 70 -13.33 14.22 7.87
CA PRO A 70 -13.20 15.43 7.05
C PRO A 70 -13.59 15.22 5.58
N MET A 71 -13.53 13.98 5.10
CA MET A 71 -13.92 13.59 3.74
C MET A 71 -15.41 13.25 3.61
N GLY A 72 -16.20 13.42 4.68
CA GLY A 72 -17.63 13.19 4.67
C GLY A 72 -18.05 11.75 4.96
N ALA A 73 -17.20 10.94 5.59
CA ALA A 73 -17.64 9.64 6.10
C ALA A 73 -18.74 9.79 7.16
N ASP A 74 -19.67 8.84 7.18
CA ASP A 74 -20.71 8.75 8.19
C ASP A 74 -20.10 8.37 9.56
N PRO A 75 -20.23 9.23 10.61
CA PRO A 75 -19.73 8.92 11.94
C PRO A 75 -20.28 7.62 12.52
N ALA A 76 -21.52 7.25 12.19
CA ALA A 76 -22.10 6.00 12.66
C ALA A 76 -21.41 4.79 11.99
N ALA A 77 -21.07 4.88 10.71
CA ALA A 77 -20.34 3.83 10.00
C ALA A 77 -18.90 3.69 10.52
N VAL A 78 -18.22 4.80 10.83
CA VAL A 78 -16.88 4.81 11.45
C VAL A 78 -16.94 4.22 12.88
N GLY A 79 -17.95 4.59 13.67
CA GLY A 79 -18.14 4.08 15.02
C GLY A 79 -18.58 2.62 15.10
N ALA A 80 -19.10 2.04 14.00
CA ALA A 80 -19.53 0.65 13.95
C ALA A 80 -18.38 -0.36 13.76
N ILE A 81 -17.16 0.11 13.49
CA ILE A 81 -16.00 -0.76 13.29
C ILE A 81 -15.54 -1.31 14.63
N LEU A 82 -15.41 -2.63 14.68
CA LEU A 82 -15.07 -3.34 15.91
C LEU A 82 -13.60 -3.11 16.29
N PRO A 83 -13.27 -3.16 17.59
CA PRO A 83 -11.88 -3.25 18.02
C PRO A 83 -11.26 -4.57 17.53
N GLU A 84 -9.95 -4.55 17.32
CA GLU A 84 -9.20 -5.76 16.99
C GLU A 84 -9.16 -6.71 18.20
N GLU A 85 -9.57 -7.97 17.99
CA GLU A 85 -9.57 -9.00 19.02
C GLU A 85 -8.39 -9.97 18.81
N GLY A 86 -7.55 -10.10 19.83
CA GLY A 86 -6.44 -11.06 19.86
C GLY A 86 -5.17 -10.57 19.14
N THR A 87 -4.17 -11.46 19.02
CA THR A 87 -2.92 -11.13 18.34
C THR A 87 -3.12 -11.16 16.82
N PRO A 88 -2.70 -10.11 16.07
CA PRO A 88 -2.76 -10.11 14.61
C PRO A 88 -2.05 -11.34 14.04
N ARG A 89 -2.77 -12.17 13.29
CA ARG A 89 -2.16 -13.32 12.62
C ARG A 89 -1.35 -12.83 11.43
N ARG A 90 -0.09 -13.25 11.33
CA ARG A 90 0.75 -13.04 10.14
C ARG A 90 0.20 -13.87 8.97
N ARG A 91 -0.71 -13.27 8.20
CA ARG A 91 -1.36 -13.91 7.04
C ARG A 91 -0.46 -14.05 5.83
N HIS A 92 0.64 -13.29 5.77
CA HIS A 92 1.47 -13.22 4.57
C HIS A 92 2.92 -13.55 4.86
N THR A 93 3.60 -14.23 3.94
CA THR A 93 5.06 -14.38 3.89
C THR A 93 5.61 -13.69 2.64
N PHE A 94 6.89 -13.33 2.69
CA PHE A 94 7.56 -12.61 1.60
C PHE A 94 8.86 -13.30 1.18
N THR A 95 9.14 -13.24 -0.11
CA THR A 95 10.32 -13.81 -0.78
C THR A 95 10.89 -12.82 -1.80
N ALA A 96 12.19 -12.93 -2.10
CA ALA A 96 12.87 -12.00 -3.00
C ALA A 96 12.60 -12.29 -4.48
N ALA A 97 12.44 -13.56 -4.83
CA ALA A 97 12.28 -14.00 -6.21
C ALA A 97 10.95 -14.72 -6.42
N ALA A 98 10.34 -14.48 -7.58
CA ALA A 98 9.20 -15.27 -8.04
C ALA A 98 9.61 -16.75 -8.16
N PRO A 99 8.72 -17.69 -7.84
CA PRO A 99 8.96 -19.09 -8.15
C PRO A 99 9.02 -19.30 -9.68
N GLY A 100 10.21 -19.60 -10.21
CA GLY A 100 10.38 -20.16 -11.55
C GLY A 100 10.45 -19.20 -12.73
N ASP A 101 10.86 -17.93 -12.56
CA ASP A 101 10.99 -17.00 -13.68
C ASP A 101 12.45 -16.76 -14.12
N ASP A 102 12.82 -17.38 -15.25
CA ASP A 102 14.12 -17.25 -15.95
C ASP A 102 14.04 -16.27 -17.15
N LYS A 103 12.90 -15.59 -17.36
CA LYS A 103 12.71 -14.64 -18.48
C LYS A 103 12.76 -13.20 -17.98
N GLY A 104 13.32 -12.31 -18.82
CA GLY A 104 13.55 -10.91 -18.46
C GLY A 104 12.31 -10.19 -17.92
N ASP A 105 12.46 -9.58 -16.75
CA ASP A 105 11.39 -8.88 -16.03
C ASP A 105 11.10 -7.51 -16.66
N SER A 106 10.14 -7.50 -17.59
CA SER A 106 9.68 -6.28 -18.27
C SER A 106 9.09 -5.23 -17.31
N THR A 107 8.50 -5.66 -16.19
CA THR A 107 7.95 -4.74 -15.19
C THR A 107 9.06 -4.01 -14.45
N ALA A 108 10.09 -4.73 -13.98
CA ALA A 108 11.27 -4.11 -13.38
C ALA A 108 11.98 -3.16 -14.35
N LEU A 109 12.08 -3.54 -15.63
CA LEU A 109 12.68 -2.69 -16.66
C LEU A 109 11.93 -1.36 -16.84
N VAL A 110 10.60 -1.40 -16.97
CA VAL A 110 9.77 -0.20 -17.17
C VAL A 110 9.76 0.69 -15.92
N LEU A 111 9.64 0.09 -14.73
CA LEU A 111 9.74 0.83 -13.46
C LEU A 111 11.13 1.48 -13.34
N GLY A 112 12.19 0.72 -13.63
CA GLY A 112 13.57 1.21 -13.62
C GLY A 112 13.82 2.34 -14.62
N ALA A 113 13.18 2.32 -15.79
CA ALA A 113 13.30 3.41 -16.76
C ALA A 113 12.50 4.65 -16.35
N THR A 114 11.37 4.47 -15.66
CA THR A 114 10.45 5.57 -15.32
C THR A 114 10.84 6.28 -14.01
N LEU A 115 11.39 5.54 -13.04
CA LEU A 115 11.60 6.03 -11.68
C LEU A 115 13.06 6.37 -11.35
N ARG A 116 14.01 5.83 -12.10
CA ARG A 116 15.44 6.04 -11.83
C ARG A 116 15.82 7.52 -11.96
N GLY A 117 16.59 8.00 -10.99
CA GLY A 117 17.07 9.39 -10.95
C GLY A 117 15.99 10.45 -10.72
N ARG A 118 14.76 10.08 -10.37
CA ARG A 118 13.73 11.04 -9.96
C ARG A 118 14.02 11.59 -8.55
N PRO A 119 13.91 12.91 -8.33
CA PRO A 119 14.29 13.54 -7.05
C PRO A 119 13.31 13.26 -5.90
N ASP A 120 12.05 12.93 -6.21
CA ASP A 120 11.01 12.58 -5.25
C ASP A 120 10.99 11.09 -4.88
N VAL A 121 11.80 10.28 -5.56
CA VAL A 121 11.84 8.82 -5.40
C VAL A 121 13.14 8.40 -4.71
N GLY A 122 13.03 7.53 -3.71
CA GLY A 122 14.14 6.85 -3.04
C GLY A 122 14.42 5.49 -3.67
N GLU A 123 14.49 4.43 -2.86
CA GLU A 123 14.59 3.07 -3.40
C GLU A 123 13.25 2.58 -3.95
N VAL A 124 13.31 1.92 -5.11
CA VAL A 124 12.20 1.14 -5.66
C VAL A 124 12.60 -0.32 -5.56
N ARG A 125 11.81 -1.09 -4.82
CA ARG A 125 12.07 -2.48 -4.49
C ARG A 125 10.86 -3.33 -4.79
N ASP A 126 11.06 -4.63 -4.86
CA ASP A 126 9.98 -5.58 -4.94
C ASP A 126 10.19 -6.82 -4.09
N SER A 127 9.08 -7.38 -3.64
CA SER A 127 9.04 -8.70 -3.02
C SER A 127 7.82 -9.46 -3.50
N TRP A 128 7.82 -10.76 -3.29
CA TRP A 128 6.75 -11.65 -3.67
C TRP A 128 6.03 -12.11 -2.41
N ARG A 129 4.72 -11.89 -2.37
CA ARG A 129 3.85 -12.18 -1.23
C ARG A 129 3.09 -13.46 -1.46
N ARG A 130 3.06 -14.32 -0.45
CA ARG A 130 2.18 -15.49 -0.38
C ARG A 130 1.26 -15.39 0.83
N ASP A 131 -0.03 -15.66 0.63
CA ASP A 131 -0.96 -15.89 1.74
C ASP A 131 -0.68 -17.27 2.37
N THR A 132 -0.49 -17.31 3.69
CA THR A 132 -0.14 -18.53 4.44
C THR A 132 -1.28 -19.54 4.51
N THR A 133 -2.50 -19.12 4.17
CA THR A 133 -3.69 -19.95 4.09
C THR A 133 -4.03 -20.38 2.66
N ALA A 134 -3.40 -19.75 1.66
CA ALA A 134 -3.59 -20.11 0.26
C ALA A 134 -2.99 -21.49 -0.05
N SER A 135 -3.58 -22.15 -1.06
CA SER A 135 -2.99 -23.36 -1.64
C SER A 135 -1.59 -23.07 -2.18
N SER A 136 -0.68 -24.04 -2.10
CA SER A 136 0.66 -23.92 -2.69
C SER A 136 0.66 -23.70 -4.21
N SER A 137 -0.47 -23.99 -4.87
CA SER A 137 -0.69 -23.76 -6.29
C SER A 137 -1.08 -22.33 -6.64
N GLU A 138 -1.47 -21.50 -5.67
CA GLU A 138 -1.80 -20.10 -5.94
C GLU A 138 -0.53 -19.30 -6.24
N PRO A 139 -0.58 -18.42 -7.26
CA PRO A 139 0.58 -17.63 -7.63
C PRO A 139 0.95 -16.65 -6.51
N GLU A 140 2.24 -16.48 -6.26
CA GLU A 140 2.73 -15.39 -5.41
C GLU A 140 2.42 -14.04 -6.08
N GLN A 141 2.05 -13.04 -5.28
CA GLN A 141 1.70 -11.72 -5.76
C GLN A 141 2.88 -10.77 -5.56
N ARG A 142 3.27 -10.06 -6.63
CA ARG A 142 4.37 -9.09 -6.56
C ARG A 142 3.92 -7.80 -5.87
N VAL A 143 4.68 -7.38 -4.86
CA VAL A 143 4.51 -6.12 -4.13
C VAL A 143 5.63 -5.17 -4.54
N ILE A 144 5.28 -3.98 -5.01
CA ILE A 144 6.22 -2.91 -5.30
C ILE A 144 6.29 -1.97 -4.10
N LEU A 145 7.47 -1.82 -3.53
CA LEU A 145 7.76 -0.94 -2.40
C LEU A 145 8.55 0.26 -2.93
N VAL A 146 8.13 1.47 -2.60
CA VAL A 146 8.85 2.68 -3.01
C VAL A 146 8.97 3.66 -1.85
N ASN A 147 10.19 4.04 -1.50
CA ASN A 147 10.41 5.15 -0.58
C ASN A 147 10.27 6.48 -1.32
N THR A 148 9.69 7.48 -0.67
CA THR A 148 9.52 8.80 -1.29
C THR A 148 9.62 9.93 -0.27
N GLY A 149 10.33 10.99 -0.64
CA GLY A 149 10.29 12.29 0.05
C GLY A 149 9.27 13.26 -0.56
N GLY A 150 8.55 12.83 -1.61
CA GLY A 150 7.54 13.60 -2.33
C GLY A 150 6.11 13.30 -1.85
N ASN A 151 5.16 13.32 -2.79
CA ASN A 151 3.77 12.97 -2.50
C ASN A 151 3.53 11.45 -2.68
N PRO A 152 3.37 10.68 -1.58
CA PRO A 152 3.19 9.22 -1.66
C PRO A 152 1.87 8.81 -2.31
N VAL A 153 0.83 9.65 -2.22
CA VAL A 153 -0.48 9.39 -2.82
C VAL A 153 -0.38 9.41 -4.34
N GLU A 154 0.20 10.48 -4.87
CA GLU A 154 0.39 10.65 -6.32
C GLU A 154 1.29 9.56 -6.90
N LEU A 155 2.41 9.29 -6.23
CA LEU A 155 3.37 8.27 -6.67
C LEU A 155 2.76 6.86 -6.67
N ALA A 156 1.99 6.50 -5.63
CA ALA A 156 1.28 5.23 -5.60
C ALA A 156 0.31 5.09 -6.77
N GLY A 157 -0.50 6.11 -7.03
CA GLY A 157 -1.44 6.13 -8.16
C GLY A 157 -0.74 6.06 -9.53
N GLU A 158 0.37 6.79 -9.69
CA GLU A 158 1.19 6.77 -10.91
C GLU A 158 1.70 5.35 -11.20
N ILE A 159 2.37 4.73 -10.23
CA ILE A 159 2.94 3.38 -10.39
C ILE A 159 1.82 2.36 -10.62
N GLN A 160 0.69 2.46 -9.91
CA GLN A 160 -0.46 1.58 -10.16
C GLN A 160 -0.96 1.66 -11.60
N ARG A 161 -1.04 2.87 -12.17
CA ARG A 161 -1.45 3.05 -13.58
C ARG A 161 -0.44 2.47 -14.56
N ILE A 162 0.86 2.60 -14.29
CA ILE A 162 1.93 1.96 -15.08
C ILE A 162 1.77 0.45 -15.04
N LEU A 163 1.65 -0.15 -13.86
CA LEU A 163 1.50 -1.61 -13.70
C LEU A 163 0.23 -2.14 -14.39
N ARG A 164 -0.88 -1.39 -14.33
CA ARG A 164 -2.10 -1.74 -15.06
C ARG A 164 -1.92 -1.70 -16.57
N ALA A 165 -1.19 -0.72 -17.09
CA ALA A 165 -0.85 -0.65 -18.51
C ALA A 165 0.02 -1.84 -18.96
N LEU A 166 0.81 -2.42 -18.04
CA LEU A 166 1.60 -3.64 -18.25
C LEU A 166 0.79 -4.94 -18.04
N GLY A 167 -0.51 -4.85 -17.77
CA GLY A 167 -1.39 -6.01 -17.63
C GLY A 167 -1.59 -6.51 -16.19
N ASN A 168 -1.03 -5.85 -15.18
CA ASN A 168 -1.32 -6.19 -13.79
C ASN A 168 -2.71 -5.65 -13.38
N HIS A 169 -3.68 -6.54 -13.17
CA HIS A 169 -5.05 -6.16 -12.82
C HIS A 169 -5.28 -5.85 -11.33
N THR A 170 -4.34 -6.23 -10.46
CA THR A 170 -4.38 -6.00 -9.02
C THR A 170 -3.03 -5.46 -8.55
N PRO A 171 -2.64 -4.25 -8.99
CA PRO A 171 -1.32 -3.71 -8.69
C PRO A 171 -1.17 -3.47 -7.18
N MET A 172 -0.11 -4.04 -6.61
CA MET A 172 0.21 -3.86 -5.20
C MET A 172 1.37 -2.89 -5.05
N VAL A 173 1.04 -1.62 -4.84
CA VAL A 173 2.03 -0.54 -4.71
C VAL A 173 1.97 0.06 -3.32
N GLU A 174 3.10 0.03 -2.64
CA GLU A 174 3.31 0.50 -1.29
C GLU A 174 4.28 1.68 -1.32
N ALA A 175 3.74 2.90 -1.46
CA ALA A 175 4.55 4.12 -1.39
C ALA A 175 4.74 4.54 0.08
N LEU A 176 5.96 4.44 0.57
CA LEU A 176 6.34 4.70 1.95
C LEU A 176 6.97 6.11 2.06
N PRO A 177 6.33 7.05 2.77
CA PRO A 177 6.97 8.30 3.13
C PRO A 177 8.23 8.05 3.94
N THR A 178 9.27 8.88 3.77
CA THR A 178 10.53 8.76 4.53
C THR A 178 10.41 9.18 5.99
N ASN A 179 9.31 9.82 6.39
CA ASN A 179 9.10 10.37 7.72
C ASN A 179 8.20 9.51 8.62
N ILE A 180 7.82 8.31 8.18
CA ILE A 180 7.04 7.37 9.00
C ILE A 180 7.77 6.04 9.13
N ASP A 181 7.65 5.43 10.30
CA ASP A 181 8.11 4.06 10.48
C ASP A 181 7.18 3.12 9.68
N PRO A 182 7.75 2.22 8.86
CA PRO A 182 6.95 1.28 8.09
C PRO A 182 6.18 0.32 9.02
N PRO A 183 4.89 0.04 8.74
CA PRO A 183 4.17 -1.02 9.45
C PRO A 183 4.88 -2.38 9.33
N GLU A 184 4.65 -3.31 10.28
CA GLU A 184 5.28 -4.64 10.31
C GLU A 184 5.15 -5.41 8.97
N TYR A 185 4.01 -5.25 8.29
CA TYR A 185 3.80 -5.81 6.94
C TYR A 185 4.89 -5.36 5.96
N HIS A 186 5.16 -4.05 5.93
CA HIS A 186 6.13 -3.41 5.03
C HIS A 186 7.56 -3.67 5.44
N GLU A 187 7.89 -3.69 6.74
CA GLU A 187 9.21 -4.09 7.23
C GLU A 187 9.61 -5.48 6.72
N ARG A 188 8.67 -6.43 6.82
CA ARG A 188 8.89 -7.80 6.35
C ARG A 188 9.01 -7.87 4.84
N ALA A 189 8.18 -7.12 4.12
CA ALA A 189 8.23 -7.02 2.67
C ALA A 189 9.56 -6.41 2.19
N LEU A 190 10.05 -5.36 2.86
CA LEU A 190 11.34 -4.71 2.60
C LEU A 190 12.50 -5.65 2.89
N THR A 191 12.48 -6.33 4.04
CA THR A 191 13.52 -7.30 4.43
C THR A 191 13.71 -8.38 3.38
N ALA A 192 12.62 -8.84 2.77
CA ALA A 192 12.65 -9.89 1.75
C ALA A 192 12.84 -9.35 0.32
N SER A 193 12.99 -8.05 0.10
CA SER A 193 12.88 -7.44 -1.22
C SER A 193 14.19 -7.31 -1.99
N ASN A 194 14.09 -7.32 -3.32
CA ASN A 194 15.17 -6.97 -4.25
C ASN A 194 15.08 -5.51 -4.69
N LEU A 195 16.23 -4.90 -4.97
CA LEU A 195 16.31 -3.55 -5.51
C LEU A 195 16.04 -3.58 -7.02
N ILE A 196 15.10 -2.75 -7.49
CA ILE A 196 14.83 -2.52 -8.92
C ILE A 196 15.69 -1.34 -9.41
N CYS A 197 15.56 -0.20 -8.75
CA CYS A 197 16.32 1.00 -9.05
C CYS A 197 16.33 1.96 -7.87
N THR A 198 17.20 2.97 -7.96
CA THR A 198 17.21 4.11 -7.06
C THR A 198 16.79 5.36 -7.83
N GLY A 199 15.97 6.20 -7.21
CA GLY A 199 15.80 7.59 -7.59
C GLY A 199 17.05 8.41 -7.23
N SER A 200 16.91 9.74 -7.23
CA SER A 200 17.93 10.68 -6.76
C SER A 200 17.51 11.42 -5.49
N GLY A 201 16.37 11.06 -4.89
CA GLY A 201 16.00 11.57 -3.59
C GLY A 201 16.97 11.07 -2.53
N GLU A 202 17.47 11.96 -1.68
CA GLU A 202 18.31 11.58 -0.55
C GLU A 202 17.53 10.62 0.36
N LEU A 203 17.99 9.37 0.43
CA LEU A 203 17.73 8.51 1.56
C LEU A 203 18.60 9.07 2.67
N VAL A 204 18.02 9.87 3.57
CA VAL A 204 18.71 10.22 4.81
C VAL A 204 18.82 8.93 5.60
N GLY A 205 19.92 8.21 5.38
CA GLY A 205 20.30 7.03 6.14
C GLY A 205 20.63 7.48 7.55
N SER A 206 19.98 6.86 8.53
CA SER A 206 20.38 6.94 9.93
C SER A 206 21.78 6.35 10.08
N ASP A 207 22.72 7.18 10.53
CA ASP A 207 24.03 6.75 11.09
C ASP A 207 23.85 5.87 12.34
#